data_AF-A0A9C6XS04-F1
#
_entry.id   AF-A0A9C6XS04-F1
#
_cell.length_a   1.000
_cell.length_b   1.000
_cell.length_c   1.000
_cell.angle_alpha   90.00
_cell.angle_beta   90.00
_cell.angle_gamma   90.00
#
_symmetry.space_group_name_H-M   'P 1'
#
loop_
_entity.id
_entity.type
_entity.pdbx_description
1 polymer ?
#
loop_
_entity_poly.entity_id
_entity_poly.type
_entity_poly.pdbx_seq_one_letter_code
_entity_poly.pdbx_strand_id
1 'polypeptide(L)'
;MSLFILRCTSQYLFIYPVGAMSSNIPAPPAPVLPKPSTPGCYNEVTSTAQLKSKHKSSSYYEPSAEQELVDTRNRLWDLEGWKESPLLTVYQYLPSILQEGPQCGLVALAMASAITQSSVSVQALLNEAQSRGFSYQGEMFSVDDMASLALAVLPEVSVKIIAGLQDNRDAVVHSLAQGAILLVPYDADRNHEPCCRKGHKAHWAAVCGALVCSNRCLLAARQGKSRRLMLWDYGLLAESNNNLVEFSPERGEDSSKYLLPSGGVRAGLCGRALIIQQC
;
A
#
# COMPACT_ATOMS: atom_id res chain seq x y z
N MET A 1 25.54 -8.45 -9.10
CA MET A 1 25.07 -7.34 -9.97
C MET A 1 23.56 -7.25 -9.74
N SER A 2 23.11 -6.27 -8.97
CA SER A 2 21.70 -6.10 -8.60
C SER A 2 20.97 -5.35 -9.69
N LEU A 3 19.82 -5.86 -10.14
CA LEU A 3 18.99 -5.19 -11.13
C LEU A 3 18.01 -4.24 -10.43
N PHE A 4 18.18 -2.94 -10.64
CA PHE A 4 17.28 -1.90 -10.12
C PHE A 4 16.45 -1.34 -11.29
N ILE A 5 15.13 -1.43 -11.19
CA ILE A 5 14.20 -0.87 -12.18
C ILE A 5 13.31 0.13 -11.44
N LEU A 6 13.60 1.42 -11.62
CA LEU A 6 12.78 2.50 -11.07
C LEU A 6 11.98 3.17 -12.18
N ARG A 7 10.66 3.23 -12.01
CA ARG A 7 9.75 3.90 -12.94
C ARG A 7 9.03 5.05 -12.22
N CYS A 8 9.35 6.27 -12.62
CA CYS A 8 8.63 7.48 -12.24
C CYS A 8 7.96 8.05 -13.50
N THR A 9 6.74 8.57 -13.38
CA THR A 9 5.87 9.03 -14.48
C THR A 9 6.41 10.23 -15.29
N SER A 10 7.70 10.57 -15.15
CA SER A 10 8.36 11.47 -16.11
C SER A 10 9.88 11.28 -16.29
N GLN A 11 10.59 10.42 -15.55
CA GLN A 11 12.04 10.20 -15.72
C GLN A 11 12.44 8.77 -15.34
N TYR A 12 13.15 8.08 -16.23
CA TYR A 12 13.89 6.86 -15.90
C TYR A 12 15.08 7.26 -15.01
N LEU A 13 15.07 6.87 -13.73
CA LEU A 13 16.22 7.10 -12.85
C LEU A 13 16.99 5.79 -12.67
N PHE A 14 18.16 5.71 -13.32
CA PHE A 14 19.13 4.66 -13.05
C PHE A 14 19.87 5.01 -11.75
N ILE A 15 19.55 4.34 -10.65
CA ILE A 15 20.34 4.42 -9.42
C ILE A 15 21.37 3.30 -9.50
N TYR A 16 22.62 3.66 -9.77
CA TYR A 16 23.74 2.73 -9.69
C TYR A 16 23.96 2.31 -8.22
N PRO A 17 24.35 1.06 -7.95
CA PRO A 17 24.86 0.71 -6.63
C PRO A 17 26.03 1.64 -6.33
N VAL A 18 25.98 2.33 -5.19
CA VAL A 18 27.18 2.98 -4.66
C VAL A 18 28.15 1.84 -4.40
N GLY A 19 29.11 1.67 -5.30
CA GLY A 19 30.22 0.76 -5.09
C GLY A 19 30.89 1.12 -3.77
N ALA A 20 31.42 0.11 -3.09
CA ALA A 20 32.21 0.28 -1.87
C ALA A 20 33.41 1.20 -2.15
N MET A 21 33.19 2.51 -2.03
CA MET A 21 34.25 3.50 -1.94
C MET A 21 34.61 3.59 -0.47
N SER A 22 35.63 2.83 -0.10
CA SER A 22 36.41 3.10 1.10
C SER A 22 36.97 4.52 0.98
N SER A 23 36.35 5.47 1.68
CA SER A 23 36.98 6.74 1.99
C SER A 23 36.67 7.08 3.45
N ASN A 24 37.71 6.98 4.28
CA ASN A 24 37.77 7.55 5.62
C ASN A 24 37.33 9.03 5.57
N ILE A 25 36.09 9.30 5.99
CA ILE A 25 35.65 10.66 6.36
C ILE A 25 35.37 10.61 7.86
N PRO A 26 36.06 11.42 8.69
CA PRO A 26 35.81 11.44 10.13
C PRO A 26 34.42 12.01 10.41
N ALA A 27 33.70 11.38 11.33
CA ALA A 27 32.37 11.80 11.75
C ALA A 27 32.40 13.24 12.34
N PRO A 28 31.38 14.07 12.08
CA PRO A 28 31.26 15.36 12.73
C PRO A 28 31.03 15.18 14.26
N PRO A 29 31.50 16.12 15.09
CA PRO A 29 31.40 16.00 16.54
C PRO A 29 29.93 16.03 17.01
N ALA A 30 29.64 15.20 18.02
CA ALA A 30 28.31 15.09 18.60
C ALA A 30 27.86 16.42 19.28
N PRO A 31 26.57 16.77 19.25
CA PRO A 31 26.03 17.91 20.00
C PRO A 31 26.14 17.69 21.50
N VAL A 32 26.59 18.72 22.22
CA VAL A 32 26.69 18.72 23.69
C VAL A 32 25.28 18.77 24.30
N LEU A 33 24.89 17.72 25.02
CA LEU A 33 23.67 17.71 25.83
C LEU A 33 23.89 18.53 27.12
N PRO A 34 22.94 19.39 27.53
CA PRO A 34 23.03 20.11 28.80
C PRO A 34 22.82 19.17 29.99
N LYS A 35 23.58 19.42 31.06
CA LYS A 35 23.59 18.64 32.31
C LYS A 35 22.27 18.74 33.07
N PRO A 36 21.84 17.67 33.77
CA PRO A 36 20.67 17.71 34.63
C PRO A 36 21.01 18.35 35.99
N SER A 37 20.21 19.34 36.42
CA SER A 37 20.24 19.90 37.77
C SER A 37 19.33 19.09 38.69
N THR A 38 19.85 18.78 39.88
CA THR A 38 19.20 18.04 40.97
C THR A 38 18.12 18.84 41.74
N PRO A 39 17.26 18.17 42.54
CA PRO A 39 15.91 18.62 42.86
C PRO A 39 15.84 19.48 44.12
N GLY A 40 14.93 20.46 44.09
CA GLY A 40 14.57 21.33 45.21
C GLY A 40 13.09 21.67 45.14
N CYS A 41 12.48 21.90 46.29
CA CYS A 41 11.17 21.40 46.58
C CYS A 41 10.19 22.44 47.14
N TYR A 42 8.89 22.22 46.89
CA TYR A 42 7.65 22.78 47.48
C TYR A 42 7.49 24.33 47.60
N ASN A 43 6.39 24.87 47.04
CA ASN A 43 5.22 25.35 47.80
C ASN A 43 4.12 25.94 46.90
N GLU A 44 2.87 25.64 47.26
CA GLU A 44 1.62 26.19 46.72
C GLU A 44 1.51 27.72 46.91
N VAL A 45 0.97 28.44 45.92
CA VAL A 45 -0.10 29.46 46.12
C VAL A 45 -0.94 29.58 44.84
N THR A 46 -2.25 29.53 45.06
CA THR A 46 -3.44 29.83 44.25
C THR A 46 -3.31 31.03 43.29
N SER A 47 -3.82 30.91 42.04
CA SER A 47 -4.75 31.88 41.41
C SER A 47 -5.02 31.57 39.93
N THR A 48 -6.21 31.93 39.49
CA THR A 48 -6.94 31.62 38.25
C THR A 48 -6.26 32.04 36.93
N ALA A 49 -6.17 31.13 35.97
CA ALA A 49 -6.21 31.44 34.54
C ALA A 49 -6.61 30.21 33.71
N GLN A 50 -7.75 30.30 33.00
CA GLN A 50 -8.05 29.43 31.85
C GLN A 50 -6.90 29.52 30.85
N LEU A 51 -6.46 28.40 30.22
CA LEU A 51 -5.88 28.37 28.86
C LEU A 51 -5.59 26.93 28.37
N LYS A 52 -6.47 26.47 27.48
CA LYS A 52 -6.24 25.73 26.22
C LYS A 52 -5.45 24.41 26.25
N SER A 53 -6.17 23.33 25.91
CA SER A 53 -5.60 22.05 25.47
C SER A 53 -4.66 22.26 24.28
N LYS A 54 -3.39 21.87 24.43
CA LYS A 54 -2.44 21.78 23.32
C LYS A 54 -2.76 20.53 22.50
N HIS A 55 -3.73 20.63 21.59
CA HIS A 55 -3.73 19.78 20.41
C HIS A 55 -2.55 20.21 19.53
N LYS A 56 -1.45 19.46 19.57
CA LYS A 56 -0.45 19.52 18.50
C LYS A 56 -1.09 18.89 17.26
N SER A 57 -1.69 19.73 16.43
CA SER A 57 -1.95 19.41 15.03
C SER A 57 -0.58 19.22 14.37
N SER A 58 -0.14 17.97 14.29
CA SER A 58 0.97 17.60 13.42
C SER A 58 0.41 17.64 12.00
N SER A 59 0.64 18.72 11.27
CA SER A 59 0.31 18.79 9.84
C SER A 59 1.01 17.63 9.15
N TYR A 60 0.23 16.72 8.56
CA TYR A 60 0.79 15.61 7.80
C TYR A 60 1.58 16.17 6.62
N TYR A 61 2.87 15.87 6.55
CA TYR A 61 3.72 16.21 5.42
C TYR A 61 3.60 15.10 4.37
N GLU A 62 3.06 15.43 3.19
CA GLU A 62 3.05 14.52 2.06
C GLU A 62 4.38 14.66 1.31
N PRO A 63 5.24 13.63 1.32
CA PRO A 63 6.54 13.69 0.64
C PRO A 63 6.34 13.83 -0.88
N SER A 64 7.28 14.50 -1.57
CA SER A 64 7.31 14.43 -3.04
C SER A 64 7.54 12.99 -3.49
N ALA A 65 7.22 12.68 -4.75
CA ALA A 65 7.49 11.37 -5.31
C ALA A 65 8.98 10.98 -5.17
N GLU A 66 9.91 11.94 -5.37
CA GLU A 66 11.34 11.67 -5.17
C GLU A 66 11.70 11.45 -3.70
N GLN A 67 11.10 12.21 -2.79
CA GLN A 67 11.37 12.05 -1.37
C GLN A 67 10.81 10.71 -0.85
N GLU A 68 9.63 10.30 -1.30
CA GLU A 68 9.08 9.00 -0.93
C GLU A 68 9.90 7.85 -1.51
N LEU A 69 10.45 8.02 -2.71
CA LEU A 69 11.42 7.08 -3.30
C LEU A 69 12.67 6.96 -2.44
N VAL A 70 13.25 8.09 -2.03
CA VAL A 70 14.42 8.14 -1.16
C VAL A 70 14.11 7.55 0.21
N ASP A 71 12.98 7.91 0.81
CA ASP A 71 12.54 7.41 2.12
C ASP A 71 12.23 5.92 2.06
N THR A 72 11.65 5.45 0.96
CA THR A 72 11.39 4.02 0.74
C THR A 72 12.70 3.28 0.60
N ARG A 73 13.63 3.76 -0.25
CA ARG A 73 14.98 3.20 -0.37
C ARG A 73 15.71 3.18 0.98
N ASN A 74 15.66 4.28 1.73
CA ASN A 74 16.31 4.39 3.02
C ASN A 74 15.65 3.49 4.05
N ARG A 75 14.30 3.44 4.13
CA ARG A 75 13.58 2.47 4.98
C ARG A 75 13.90 1.03 4.60
N LEU A 76 14.02 0.72 3.32
CA LEU A 76 14.46 -0.61 2.87
C LEU A 76 15.85 -0.95 3.39
N TRP A 77 16.74 0.04 3.45
CA TRP A 77 18.09 -0.10 3.97
C TRP A 77 18.14 -0.17 5.51
N ASP A 78 17.33 0.67 6.16
CA ASP A 78 17.28 0.90 7.61
C ASP A 78 16.45 -0.15 8.35
N LEU A 79 15.39 -0.70 7.73
CA LEU A 79 14.47 -1.65 8.37
C LEU A 79 15.16 -2.93 8.84
N GLU A 80 16.31 -3.29 8.26
CA GLU A 80 16.85 -4.64 8.50
C GLU A 80 18.37 -4.74 8.62
N GLY A 81 19.12 -3.63 8.61
CA GLY A 81 20.59 -3.72 8.69
C GLY A 81 21.14 -4.63 7.58
N TRP A 82 20.64 -4.42 6.36
CA TRP A 82 20.83 -5.31 5.21
C TRP A 82 22.30 -5.62 4.94
N LYS A 83 22.65 -6.91 5.06
CA LYS A 83 23.96 -7.44 4.66
C LYS A 83 23.95 -8.00 3.24
N GLU A 84 22.78 -8.40 2.72
CA GLU A 84 22.62 -8.99 1.39
C GLU A 84 22.04 -7.98 0.40
N SER A 85 22.67 -7.87 -0.77
CA SER A 85 22.16 -7.02 -1.84
C SER A 85 20.97 -7.71 -2.53
N PRO A 86 19.85 -7.01 -2.77
CA PRO A 86 18.70 -7.60 -3.46
C PRO A 86 19.11 -8.01 -4.88
N LEU A 87 18.52 -9.11 -5.36
CA LEU A 87 18.69 -9.58 -6.74
C LEU A 87 17.92 -8.68 -7.71
N LEU A 88 16.72 -8.25 -7.30
CA LEU A 88 15.83 -7.38 -8.05
C LEU A 88 15.14 -6.39 -7.12
N THR A 89 15.13 -5.12 -7.50
CA THR A 89 14.29 -4.09 -6.87
C THR A 89 13.49 -3.39 -7.95
N VAL A 90 12.17 -3.41 -7.82
CA VAL A 90 11.25 -2.74 -8.75
C VAL A 90 10.28 -1.84 -7.98
N TYR A 91 10.06 -0.64 -8.48
CA TYR A 91 9.06 0.27 -7.91
C TYR A 91 8.48 1.19 -8.98
N GLN A 92 7.16 1.24 -8.99
CA GLN A 92 6.32 2.16 -9.74
C GLN A 92 5.69 3.12 -8.72
N TYR A 93 5.98 4.41 -8.85
CA TYR A 93 5.34 5.41 -8.00
C TYR A 93 3.83 5.44 -8.26
N LEU A 94 3.04 5.41 -7.19
CA LEU A 94 1.61 5.67 -7.18
C LEU A 94 1.32 6.80 -6.18
N PRO A 95 0.38 7.72 -6.46
CA PRO A 95 -0.07 8.70 -5.46
C PRO A 95 -0.78 7.98 -4.31
N SER A 96 -0.71 8.57 -3.10
CA SER A 96 -1.45 8.07 -1.95
C SER A 96 -2.83 8.72 -1.87
N ILE A 97 -3.88 7.91 -1.79
CA ILE A 97 -5.26 8.37 -1.64
C ILE A 97 -5.86 7.76 -0.37
N LEU A 98 -6.40 8.58 0.53
CA LEU A 98 -7.16 8.08 1.67
C LEU A 98 -8.60 7.80 1.25
N GLN A 99 -9.15 6.69 1.74
CA GLN A 99 -10.53 6.31 1.47
C GLN A 99 -11.51 7.01 2.39
N GLU A 100 -12.73 7.17 1.89
CA GLU A 100 -13.90 7.51 2.67
C GLU A 100 -14.90 6.34 2.61
N GLY A 101 -15.42 5.92 3.76
CA GLY A 101 -16.31 4.76 3.82
C GLY A 101 -15.70 3.45 3.27
N PRO A 102 -16.51 2.56 2.66
CA PRO A 102 -16.06 1.24 2.21
C PRO A 102 -15.33 1.23 0.85
N GLN A 103 -14.76 2.36 0.41
CA GLN A 103 -14.19 2.56 -0.93
C GLN A 103 -12.79 1.97 -1.17
N CYS A 104 -12.31 1.05 -0.35
CA CYS A 104 -10.92 0.57 -0.43
C CYS A 104 -10.51 0.04 -1.82
N GLY A 105 -11.41 -0.68 -2.50
CA GLY A 105 -11.17 -1.18 -3.86
C GLY A 105 -11.09 -0.07 -4.90
N LEU A 106 -12.04 0.88 -4.87
CA LEU A 106 -12.07 2.02 -5.78
C LEU A 106 -10.84 2.92 -5.58
N VAL A 107 -10.42 3.10 -4.33
CA VAL A 107 -9.19 3.84 -3.99
C VAL A 107 -7.96 3.14 -4.54
N ALA A 108 -7.85 1.81 -4.40
CA ALA A 108 -6.73 1.06 -4.96
C ALA A 108 -6.67 1.18 -6.50
N LEU A 109 -7.82 1.12 -7.18
CA LEU A 109 -7.91 1.33 -8.62
C LEU A 109 -7.59 2.78 -9.03
N ALA A 110 -8.06 3.77 -8.27
CA ALA A 110 -7.71 5.18 -8.51
C ALA A 110 -6.20 5.41 -8.38
N MET A 111 -5.55 4.84 -7.36
CA MET A 111 -4.09 4.88 -7.23
C MET A 111 -3.43 4.23 -8.46
N ALA A 112 -3.88 3.03 -8.87
CA ALA A 112 -3.34 2.31 -10.01
C ALA A 112 -3.52 3.06 -11.34
N SER A 113 -4.57 3.86 -11.50
CA SER A 113 -4.81 4.66 -12.72
C SER A 113 -3.70 5.68 -13.00
N ALA A 114 -2.86 6.01 -12.01
CA ALA A 114 -1.72 6.91 -12.18
C ALA A 114 -0.62 6.37 -13.11
N ILE A 115 -0.67 5.08 -13.49
CA ILE A 115 0.20 4.55 -14.55
C ILE A 115 -0.25 4.98 -15.95
N THR A 116 -1.44 5.57 -16.09
CA THR A 116 -1.98 6.06 -17.37
C THR A 116 -1.79 7.57 -17.51
N GLN A 117 -2.04 8.12 -18.71
CA GLN A 117 -1.97 9.56 -18.93
C GLN A 117 -3.08 10.34 -18.20
N SER A 118 -4.22 9.69 -17.95
CA SER A 118 -5.41 10.30 -17.36
C SER A 118 -5.84 9.51 -16.12
N SER A 119 -5.36 9.92 -14.94
CA SER A 119 -5.81 9.34 -13.68
C SER A 119 -7.30 9.55 -13.46
N VAL A 120 -7.98 8.56 -12.87
CA VAL A 120 -9.43 8.58 -12.60
C VAL A 120 -9.70 8.86 -11.14
N SER A 121 -10.68 9.72 -10.84
CA SER A 121 -11.07 10.04 -9.47
C SER A 121 -11.90 8.93 -8.82
N VAL A 122 -11.81 8.80 -7.49
CA VAL A 122 -12.60 7.82 -6.72
C VAL A 122 -14.10 8.03 -6.93
N GLN A 123 -14.56 9.29 -7.05
CA GLN A 123 -15.97 9.59 -7.31
C GLN A 123 -16.43 9.11 -8.69
N ALA A 124 -15.61 9.26 -9.73
CA ALA A 124 -15.94 8.75 -11.05
C ALA A 124 -16.03 7.22 -11.05
N LEU A 125 -15.09 6.55 -10.36
CA LEU A 125 -15.12 5.10 -10.17
C LEU A 125 -16.36 4.65 -9.40
N LEU A 126 -16.76 5.38 -8.35
CA LEU A 126 -17.97 5.07 -7.58
C LEU A 126 -19.23 5.18 -8.45
N ASN A 127 -19.36 6.28 -9.21
CA ASN A 127 -20.49 6.49 -10.10
C ASN A 127 -20.62 5.35 -11.12
N GLU A 128 -19.50 4.93 -11.71
CA GLU A 128 -19.48 3.83 -12.69
C GLU A 128 -19.72 2.46 -12.04
N ALA A 129 -19.19 2.21 -10.84
CA ALA A 129 -19.46 0.98 -10.11
C ALA A 129 -20.96 0.87 -9.73
N GLN A 130 -21.58 1.97 -9.33
CA GLN A 130 -23.01 2.02 -9.02
C GLN A 130 -23.88 1.86 -10.27
N SER A 131 -23.52 2.50 -11.39
CA SER A 131 -24.27 2.39 -12.66
C SER A 131 -24.32 0.95 -13.18
N ARG A 132 -23.25 0.17 -12.93
CA ARG A 132 -23.13 -1.25 -13.28
C ARG A 132 -23.70 -2.21 -12.24
N GLY A 133 -24.13 -1.72 -11.08
CA GLY A 133 -24.61 -2.55 -9.99
C GLY A 133 -23.51 -3.35 -9.29
N PHE A 134 -22.26 -2.90 -9.34
CA PHE A 134 -21.13 -3.53 -8.64
C PHE A 134 -20.99 -3.06 -7.18
N SER A 135 -21.65 -1.95 -6.83
CA SER A 135 -21.49 -1.31 -5.53
C SER A 135 -22.72 -0.49 -5.17
N TYR A 136 -23.08 -0.45 -3.89
CA TYR A 136 -24.06 0.50 -3.37
C TYR A 136 -23.40 1.78 -2.84
N GLN A 137 -22.27 1.67 -2.17
CA GLN A 137 -21.65 2.76 -1.40
C GLN A 137 -20.12 2.81 -1.51
N GLY A 138 -19.54 2.01 -2.39
CA GLY A 138 -18.11 1.95 -2.67
C GLY A 138 -17.45 0.62 -2.32
N GLU A 139 -18.18 -0.30 -1.70
CA GLU A 139 -17.71 -1.66 -1.50
C GLU A 139 -17.44 -2.36 -2.83
N MET A 140 -16.44 -3.25 -2.84
CA MET A 140 -16.09 -4.08 -4.00
C MET A 140 -15.69 -5.47 -3.52
N PHE A 141 -16.58 -6.45 -3.66
CA PHE A 141 -16.39 -7.83 -3.20
C PHE A 141 -16.18 -8.84 -4.34
N SER A 142 -15.90 -8.36 -5.55
CA SER A 142 -15.71 -9.21 -6.72
C SER A 142 -14.50 -8.76 -7.52
N VAL A 143 -13.56 -9.68 -7.73
CA VAL A 143 -12.41 -9.47 -8.62
C VAL A 143 -12.85 -9.31 -10.07
N ASP A 144 -13.93 -9.99 -10.50
CA ASP A 144 -14.48 -9.86 -11.85
C ASP A 144 -15.12 -8.48 -12.10
N ASP A 145 -15.85 -7.96 -11.10
CA ASP A 145 -16.48 -6.65 -11.19
C ASP A 145 -15.41 -5.55 -11.18
N MET A 146 -14.37 -5.72 -10.35
CA MET A 146 -13.20 -4.82 -10.35
C MET A 146 -12.47 -4.83 -11.70
N ALA A 147 -12.28 -6.01 -12.32
CA ALA A 147 -11.67 -6.11 -13.64
C ALA A 147 -12.51 -5.40 -14.71
N SER A 148 -13.82 -5.64 -14.68
CA SER A 148 -14.78 -5.03 -15.61
C SER A 148 -14.83 -3.51 -15.44
N LEU A 149 -14.79 -3.02 -14.20
CA LEU A 149 -14.71 -1.59 -13.89
C LEU A 149 -13.41 -0.97 -14.41
N ALA A 150 -12.27 -1.63 -14.17
CA ALA A 150 -10.97 -1.15 -14.65
C ALA A 150 -10.94 -1.02 -16.17
N LEU A 151 -11.41 -2.01 -16.92
CA LEU A 151 -11.50 -1.96 -18.39
C LEU A 151 -12.44 -0.86 -18.90
N ALA A 152 -13.52 -0.59 -18.17
CA ALA A 152 -14.48 0.44 -18.56
C ALA A 152 -13.93 1.86 -18.40
N VAL A 153 -13.14 2.10 -17.35
CA VAL A 153 -12.67 3.45 -16.98
C VAL A 153 -11.25 3.74 -17.41
N LEU A 154 -10.45 2.71 -17.73
CA LEU A 154 -9.06 2.80 -18.17
C LEU A 154 -8.91 2.12 -19.54
N PRO A 155 -9.30 2.76 -20.66
CA PRO A 155 -9.23 2.13 -21.98
C PRO A 155 -7.79 1.84 -22.46
N GLU A 156 -6.79 2.46 -21.84
CA GLU A 156 -5.35 2.33 -22.17
C GLU A 156 -4.65 1.17 -21.42
N VAL A 157 -5.37 0.37 -20.64
CA VAL A 157 -4.76 -0.71 -19.85
C VAL A 157 -5.26 -2.08 -20.28
N SER A 158 -4.39 -3.07 -20.12
CA SER A 158 -4.75 -4.48 -20.09
C SER A 158 -5.01 -4.90 -18.64
N VAL A 159 -5.98 -5.79 -18.46
CA VAL A 159 -6.33 -6.36 -17.16
C VAL A 159 -6.25 -7.88 -17.25
N LYS A 160 -5.51 -8.49 -16.32
CA LYS A 160 -5.38 -9.95 -16.19
C LYS A 160 -5.76 -10.39 -14.78
N ILE A 161 -6.73 -11.28 -14.67
CA ILE A 161 -7.07 -11.94 -13.41
C ILE A 161 -6.03 -13.04 -13.13
N ILE A 162 -5.51 -13.08 -11.90
CA ILE A 162 -4.70 -14.19 -11.39
C ILE A 162 -5.54 -15.02 -10.43
N ALA A 163 -5.44 -16.34 -10.55
CA ALA A 163 -5.89 -17.30 -9.54
C ALA A 163 -4.66 -17.89 -8.82
N GLY A 164 -4.57 -17.66 -7.52
CA GLY A 164 -3.50 -18.12 -6.62
C GLY A 164 -2.24 -17.28 -6.71
N LEU A 165 -1.95 -16.45 -5.70
CA LEU A 165 -0.72 -15.65 -5.69
C LEU A 165 0.55 -16.48 -5.49
N GLN A 166 0.48 -17.55 -4.69
CA GLN A 166 1.60 -18.45 -4.39
C GLN A 166 2.16 -19.09 -5.66
N ASP A 167 1.27 -19.64 -6.48
CA ASP A 167 1.63 -20.38 -7.69
C ASP A 167 2.08 -19.44 -8.82
N ASN A 168 1.82 -18.14 -8.68
CA ASN A 168 2.10 -17.13 -9.70
C ASN A 168 3.18 -16.12 -9.29
N ARG A 169 3.98 -16.42 -8.24
CA ARG A 169 5.00 -15.49 -7.72
C ARG A 169 5.89 -14.90 -8.80
N ASP A 170 6.50 -15.74 -9.63
CA ASP A 170 7.45 -15.26 -10.64
C ASP A 170 6.76 -14.46 -11.74
N ALA A 171 5.53 -14.84 -12.12
CA ALA A 171 4.73 -14.10 -13.08
C ALA A 171 4.31 -12.72 -12.54
N VAL A 172 3.91 -12.64 -11.26
CA VAL A 172 3.57 -11.38 -10.58
C VAL A 172 4.79 -10.48 -10.51
N VAL A 173 5.93 -10.97 -10.02
CA VAL A 173 7.18 -10.21 -9.93
C VAL A 173 7.62 -9.73 -11.31
N HIS A 174 7.50 -10.57 -12.34
CA HIS A 174 7.82 -10.21 -13.71
C HIS A 174 6.92 -9.07 -14.22
N SER A 175 5.61 -9.15 -14.00
CA SER A 175 4.67 -8.07 -14.36
C SER A 175 4.98 -6.76 -13.61
N LEU A 176 5.29 -6.81 -12.31
CA LEU A 176 5.70 -5.64 -11.54
C LEU A 176 6.99 -5.01 -12.11
N ALA A 177 7.95 -5.82 -12.56
CA ALA A 177 9.18 -5.34 -13.21
C ALA A 177 8.92 -4.63 -14.55
N GLN A 178 7.83 -4.99 -15.23
CA GLN A 178 7.38 -4.33 -16.44
C GLN A 178 6.59 -3.03 -16.16
N GLY A 179 6.34 -2.69 -14.89
CA GLY A 179 5.60 -1.50 -14.48
C GLY A 179 4.10 -1.75 -14.28
N ALA A 180 3.66 -3.00 -14.28
CA ALA A 180 2.29 -3.33 -13.93
C ALA A 180 2.01 -3.08 -12.43
N ILE A 181 0.74 -2.96 -12.10
CA ILE A 181 0.24 -2.86 -10.72
C ILE A 181 -0.59 -4.10 -10.42
N LEU A 182 -0.36 -4.71 -9.25
CA LEU A 182 -1.20 -5.80 -8.76
C LEU A 182 -2.24 -5.22 -7.79
N LEU A 183 -3.52 -5.27 -8.15
CA LEU A 183 -4.62 -5.05 -7.20
C LEU A 183 -4.97 -6.36 -6.52
N VAL A 184 -4.89 -6.39 -5.20
CA VAL A 184 -5.07 -7.61 -4.41
C VAL A 184 -6.01 -7.35 -3.24
N PRO A 185 -7.10 -8.13 -3.12
CA PRO A 185 -7.86 -8.18 -1.89
C PRO A 185 -7.09 -9.02 -0.85
N TYR A 186 -7.09 -8.60 0.41
CA TYR A 186 -6.42 -9.29 1.51
C TYR A 186 -7.16 -9.02 2.82
N ASP A 187 -6.87 -9.79 3.87
CA ASP A 187 -7.47 -9.63 5.19
C ASP A 187 -6.60 -8.71 6.05
N ALA A 188 -7.10 -7.51 6.35
CA ALA A 188 -6.31 -6.46 6.97
C ALA A 188 -6.34 -6.49 8.51
N ASP A 189 -5.16 -6.46 9.14
CA ASP A 189 -5.05 -6.26 10.59
C ASP A 189 -5.17 -4.77 10.99
N ARG A 190 -5.13 -4.49 12.29
CA ARG A 190 -5.21 -3.15 12.89
C ARG A 190 -4.09 -2.21 12.44
N ASN A 191 -2.91 -2.76 12.12
CA ASN A 191 -1.79 -2.01 11.55
C ASN A 191 -1.83 -1.94 10.01
N HIS A 192 -2.89 -2.46 9.38
CA HIS A 192 -3.12 -2.56 7.94
C HIS A 192 -2.28 -3.61 7.21
N GLU A 193 -1.47 -4.39 7.92
CA GLU A 193 -0.71 -5.49 7.34
C GLU A 193 -1.62 -6.69 7.03
N PRO A 194 -1.17 -7.61 6.15
CA PRO A 194 -1.87 -8.85 5.90
C PRO A 194 -1.92 -9.73 7.15
N CYS A 195 -3.08 -10.32 7.40
CA CYS A 195 -3.29 -11.33 8.43
C CYS A 195 -4.20 -12.46 7.93
N CYS A 196 -4.47 -13.45 8.77
CA CYS A 196 -5.34 -14.58 8.43
C CYS A 196 -6.47 -14.73 9.47
N ARG A 197 -7.50 -13.88 9.39
CA ARG A 197 -8.69 -13.85 10.26
C ARG A 197 -9.98 -14.00 9.45
N LYS A 198 -9.99 -15.00 8.56
CA LYS A 198 -11.12 -15.42 7.71
C LYS A 198 -11.67 -14.38 6.71
N GLY A 199 -11.04 -13.22 6.57
CA GLY A 199 -11.49 -12.17 5.66
C GLY A 199 -12.54 -11.23 6.25
N HIS A 200 -12.76 -11.27 7.58
CA HIS A 200 -13.73 -10.36 8.22
C HIS A 200 -13.32 -8.89 8.07
N LYS A 201 -12.03 -8.62 7.82
CA LYS A 201 -11.52 -7.30 7.44
C LYS A 201 -10.95 -7.27 6.03
N ALA A 202 -11.60 -7.99 5.11
CA ALA A 202 -11.30 -7.93 3.68
C ALA A 202 -11.14 -6.46 3.22
N HIS A 203 -10.04 -6.21 2.54
CA HIS A 203 -9.56 -4.90 2.13
C HIS A 203 -8.80 -5.03 0.81
N TRP A 204 -8.71 -3.94 0.04
CA TRP A 204 -7.92 -3.92 -1.19
C TRP A 204 -6.63 -3.14 -1.02
N ALA A 205 -5.58 -3.59 -1.70
CA ALA A 205 -4.31 -2.89 -1.83
C ALA A 205 -3.86 -2.83 -3.30
N ALA A 206 -3.10 -1.79 -3.61
CA ALA A 206 -2.34 -1.68 -4.85
C ALA A 206 -0.86 -1.97 -4.55
N VAL A 207 -0.35 -3.07 -5.09
CA VAL A 207 1.06 -3.45 -5.01
C VAL A 207 1.77 -2.87 -6.24
N CYS A 208 2.75 -2.02 -5.98
CA CYS A 208 3.42 -1.20 -6.98
C CYS A 208 4.93 -1.44 -7.04
N GLY A 209 5.43 -2.47 -6.37
CA GLY A 209 6.85 -2.80 -6.39
C GLY A 209 7.15 -4.11 -5.70
N ALA A 210 8.36 -4.61 -5.92
CA ALA A 210 8.86 -5.82 -5.29
C ALA A 210 10.36 -5.71 -5.02
N LEU A 211 10.79 -6.35 -3.94
CA LEU A 211 12.18 -6.56 -3.60
C LEU A 211 12.43 -8.04 -3.44
N VAL A 212 13.26 -8.58 -4.33
CA VAL A 212 13.56 -10.00 -4.39
C VAL A 212 14.99 -10.23 -3.93
N CYS A 213 15.11 -11.05 -2.90
CA CYS A 213 16.38 -11.53 -2.36
C CYS A 213 16.50 -13.04 -2.59
N SER A 214 17.64 -13.61 -2.20
CA SER A 214 17.94 -15.04 -2.29
C SER A 214 16.86 -15.92 -1.63
N ASN A 215 16.30 -15.48 -0.50
CA ASN A 215 15.38 -16.25 0.32
C ASN A 215 14.04 -15.54 0.64
N ARG A 216 13.84 -14.30 0.18
CA ARG A 216 12.68 -13.48 0.54
C ARG A 216 12.19 -12.66 -0.64
N CYS A 217 10.90 -12.34 -0.62
CA CYS A 217 10.28 -11.42 -1.55
C CYS A 217 9.37 -10.48 -0.78
N LEU A 218 9.69 -9.19 -0.80
CA LEU A 218 8.85 -8.16 -0.20
C LEU A 218 8.10 -7.42 -1.30
N LEU A 219 6.88 -6.99 -1.01
CA LEU A 219 6.01 -6.24 -1.90
C LEU A 219 5.78 -4.84 -1.34
N ALA A 220 5.97 -3.83 -2.19
CA ALA A 220 5.64 -2.45 -1.86
C ALA A 220 4.15 -2.22 -2.14
N ALA A 221 3.38 -1.90 -1.10
CA ALA A 221 1.92 -1.84 -1.16
C ALA A 221 1.35 -0.53 -0.60
N ARG A 222 0.30 -0.05 -1.27
CA ARG A 222 -0.56 1.04 -0.80
C ARG A 222 -1.98 0.58 -0.57
N GLN A 223 -2.67 1.24 0.35
CA GLN A 223 -4.08 0.97 0.67
C GLN A 223 -4.74 2.21 1.28
N GLY A 224 -6.07 2.32 1.22
CA GLY A 224 -6.81 3.55 1.50
C GLY A 224 -6.88 4.05 2.95
N LYS A 225 -6.42 3.31 3.95
CA LYS A 225 -6.47 3.69 5.39
C LYS A 225 -5.19 4.37 5.89
N SER A 226 -4.15 4.43 5.07
CA SER A 226 -2.86 5.02 5.45
C SER A 226 -2.18 5.62 4.24
N ARG A 227 -1.48 6.74 4.42
CA ARG A 227 -0.64 7.31 3.37
C ARG A 227 0.75 6.69 3.26
N ARG A 228 1.11 5.81 4.19
CA ARG A 228 2.43 5.16 4.20
C ARG A 228 2.47 4.05 3.17
N LEU A 229 3.50 4.06 2.32
CA LEU A 229 3.92 2.88 1.58
C LEU A 229 4.40 1.81 2.59
N MET A 230 3.86 0.61 2.49
CA MET A 230 4.20 -0.52 3.35
C MET A 230 4.93 -1.59 2.57
N LEU A 231 5.74 -2.37 3.30
CA LEU A 231 6.46 -3.51 2.76
C LEU A 231 5.91 -4.76 3.41
N TRP A 232 5.37 -5.66 2.60
CA TRP A 232 4.78 -6.90 3.06
C TRP A 232 5.53 -8.09 2.52
N ASP A 233 5.66 -9.15 3.31
CA ASP A 233 6.16 -10.42 2.79
C ASP A 233 5.16 -10.98 1.76
N TYR A 234 5.67 -11.43 0.61
CA TYR A 234 4.86 -11.98 -0.48
C TYR A 234 4.03 -13.17 0.01
N GLY A 235 4.65 -14.10 0.76
CA GLY A 235 3.99 -15.30 1.26
C GLY A 235 2.83 -14.96 2.19
N LEU A 236 3.06 -14.03 3.13
CA LEU A 236 2.02 -13.59 4.06
C LEU A 236 0.84 -12.89 3.37
N LEU A 237 1.11 -12.03 2.38
CA LEU A 237 0.04 -11.39 1.59
C LEU A 237 -0.78 -12.43 0.83
N ALA A 238 -0.10 -13.41 0.25
CA ALA A 238 -0.71 -14.43 -0.56
C ALA A 238 -1.54 -15.39 0.33
N GLU A 239 -1.08 -15.74 1.54
CA GLU A 239 -1.86 -16.50 2.53
C GLU A 239 -3.10 -15.72 2.99
N SER A 240 -2.94 -14.42 3.23
CA SER A 240 -4.03 -13.52 3.60
C SER A 240 -5.13 -13.47 2.52
N ASN A 241 -4.74 -13.40 1.24
CA ASN A 241 -5.66 -13.46 0.09
C ASN A 241 -6.40 -14.81 -0.01
N ASN A 242 -5.72 -15.94 0.27
CA ASN A 242 -6.35 -17.27 0.31
C ASN A 242 -7.26 -17.49 1.51
N ASN A 243 -7.16 -16.66 2.54
CA ASN A 243 -7.99 -16.72 3.75
C ASN A 243 -9.26 -15.85 3.65
N LEU A 244 -9.53 -15.19 2.52
CA LEU A 244 -10.77 -14.41 2.32
C LEU A 244 -11.98 -15.30 2.12
N VAL A 245 -12.53 -15.86 3.21
CA VAL A 245 -13.50 -16.96 3.12
C VAL A 245 -14.89 -16.62 3.65
N GLU A 246 -15.00 -15.63 4.53
CA GLU A 246 -16.25 -15.28 5.22
C GLU A 246 -16.52 -13.78 5.12
N PHE A 247 -17.80 -13.43 4.95
CA PHE A 247 -18.24 -12.06 5.18
C PHE A 247 -18.25 -11.76 6.68
N SER A 248 -17.93 -10.51 7.05
CA SER A 248 -17.88 -10.12 8.45
C SER A 248 -19.26 -10.23 9.10
N PRO A 249 -19.42 -10.96 10.22
CA PRO A 249 -20.66 -10.98 10.98
C PRO A 249 -21.09 -9.58 11.44
N GLU A 250 -20.14 -8.76 11.89
CA GLU A 250 -20.41 -7.37 12.32
C GLU A 250 -21.00 -6.53 11.18
N ARG A 251 -20.54 -6.72 9.94
CA ARG A 251 -21.10 -6.03 8.76
C ARG A 251 -22.45 -6.60 8.33
N GLY A 252 -22.72 -7.87 8.63
CA GLY A 252 -24.00 -8.51 8.36
C GLY A 252 -25.12 -8.06 9.30
N GLU A 253 -24.74 -7.59 10.49
CA GLU A 253 -25.66 -7.05 11.51
C GLU A 253 -25.84 -5.53 11.40
N ASP A 254 -24.95 -4.84 10.68
CA ASP A 254 -25.06 -3.39 10.48
C ASP A 254 -26.21 -3.03 9.50
N SER A 255 -26.67 -1.77 9.53
CA SER A 255 -27.78 -1.30 8.70
C SER A 255 -27.38 -0.96 7.26
N SER A 256 -26.11 -1.13 6.92
CA SER A 256 -25.55 -0.82 5.61
C SER A 256 -25.82 -1.95 4.63
N LYS A 257 -25.89 -1.59 3.34
CA LYS A 257 -26.06 -2.57 2.27
C LYS A 257 -24.72 -2.88 1.65
N TYR A 258 -24.47 -4.17 1.42
CA TYR A 258 -23.28 -4.66 0.76
C TYR A 258 -23.67 -5.58 -0.39
N LEU A 259 -23.09 -5.33 -1.55
CA LEU A 259 -23.24 -6.22 -2.69
C LEU A 259 -22.18 -7.33 -2.64
N LEU A 260 -22.64 -8.57 -2.51
CA LEU A 260 -21.80 -9.76 -2.51
C LEU A 260 -22.13 -10.61 -3.75
N PRO A 261 -21.12 -11.19 -4.43
CA PRO A 261 -21.39 -12.12 -5.52
C PRO A 261 -22.03 -13.41 -4.99
N SER A 262 -22.60 -14.20 -5.90
CA SER A 262 -23.06 -15.56 -5.56
C SER A 262 -21.90 -16.38 -5.01
N GLY A 263 -22.08 -16.96 -3.81
CA GLY A 263 -21.00 -17.63 -3.07
C GLY A 263 -20.20 -16.73 -2.13
N GLY A 264 -20.57 -15.46 -2.00
CA GLY A 264 -20.05 -14.52 -1.00
C GLY A 264 -18.58 -14.13 -1.21
N VAL A 265 -17.93 -13.70 -0.12
CA VAL A 265 -16.54 -13.24 -0.12
C VAL A 265 -15.58 -14.27 -0.71
N ARG A 266 -15.79 -15.56 -0.39
CA ARG A 266 -14.96 -16.65 -0.92
C ARG A 266 -14.96 -16.68 -2.44
N ALA A 267 -16.14 -16.70 -3.06
CA ALA A 267 -16.24 -16.77 -4.52
C ALA A 267 -15.72 -15.51 -5.21
N GLY A 268 -15.94 -14.35 -4.58
CA GLY A 268 -15.59 -13.06 -5.14
C GLY A 268 -14.11 -12.69 -5.06
N LEU A 269 -13.43 -13.02 -3.95
CA LEU A 269 -12.10 -12.48 -3.63
C LEU A 269 -11.02 -13.54 -3.33
N CYS A 270 -11.39 -14.71 -2.78
CA CYS A 270 -10.43 -15.67 -2.24
C CYS A 270 -9.45 -16.18 -3.30
N GLY A 271 -8.15 -16.04 -3.03
CA GLY A 271 -7.11 -16.54 -3.93
C GLY A 271 -7.12 -15.86 -5.30
N ARG A 272 -7.68 -14.65 -5.43
CA ARG A 272 -7.82 -13.94 -6.70
C ARG A 272 -7.27 -12.53 -6.58
N ALA A 273 -6.67 -12.05 -7.67
CA ALA A 273 -6.10 -10.71 -7.79
C ALA A 273 -6.11 -10.23 -9.25
N LEU A 274 -5.80 -8.95 -9.49
CA LEU A 274 -5.73 -8.35 -10.82
C LEU A 274 -4.34 -7.79 -11.08
N ILE A 275 -3.78 -8.07 -12.25
CA ILE A 275 -2.69 -7.28 -12.83
C ILE A 275 -3.32 -6.25 -13.76
N ILE A 276 -2.96 -4.99 -13.55
CA ILE A 276 -3.26 -3.88 -14.45
C ILE A 276 -1.96 -3.40 -15.07
N GLN A 277 -1.90 -3.32 -16.39
CA GLN A 277 -0.70 -2.91 -17.11
C GLN A 277 -1.06 -1.96 -18.25
N GLN A 278 -0.38 -0.83 -18.32
CA GLN A 278 -0.52 0.11 -19.44
C GLN A 278 -0.09 -0.58 -20.76
N CYS A 279 -0.92 -0.44 -21.79
CA CYS A 279 -0.69 -0.97 -23.13
C CYS A 279 0.31 -0.13 -23.94
#